data_AF-A0A0E2HBY9-F1
#
_entry.id   AF-A0A0E2HBY9-F1
#
_cell.length_a   1.000
_cell.length_b   1.000
_cell.length_c   1.000
_cell.angle_alpha   90.00
_cell.angle_beta   90.00
_cell.angle_gamma   90.00
#
_symmetry.space_group_name_H-M   'P 1'
#
loop_
_entity.id
_entity.type
_entity.pdbx_description
1 polymer ?
#
loop_
_entity_poly.entity_id
_entity_poly.type
_entity_poly.pdbx_seq_one_letter_code
_entity_poly.pdbx_strand_id
1 'polypeptide(L)'
;MPGSWQYQPYLTTYDSFIFYNAIGEHPDYFYRPIAVAKQVVNGTNYRFMTIAEPEQSDLTPHFAIVEIYQPLEGRAHAAKITPV
;
A
#
# COMPACT_ATOMS: atom_id res chain seq x y z
N MET A 1 2.81 11.92 15.98
CA MET A 1 1.73 11.91 16.99
C MET A 1 0.64 10.95 16.53
N PRO A 2 -0.08 10.25 17.43
CA PRO A 2 -1.27 9.49 17.06
C PRO A 2 -2.23 10.36 16.24
N GLY A 3 -2.80 9.81 15.19
CA GLY A 3 -3.69 10.52 14.27
C GLY A 3 -3.01 11.37 13.18
N SER A 4 -1.71 11.67 13.25
CA SER A 4 -1.00 12.35 12.16
C SER A 4 -0.36 11.37 11.17
N TRP A 5 -0.31 11.75 9.90
CA TRP A 5 0.45 11.03 8.87
C TRP A 5 1.95 11.31 9.01
N GLN A 6 2.76 10.25 8.93
CA GLN A 6 4.22 10.30 8.89
C GLN A 6 4.68 9.74 7.55
N TYR A 7 5.39 10.57 6.78
CA TYR A 7 5.81 10.25 5.42
C TYR A 7 7.25 9.73 5.39
N GLN A 8 7.48 8.71 4.57
CA GLN A 8 8.79 8.13 4.34
C GLN A 8 8.99 7.89 2.84
N PRO A 9 10.03 8.47 2.22
CA PRO A 9 10.33 8.27 0.80
C PRO A 9 11.08 6.95 0.54
N TYR A 10 10.94 5.98 1.43
CA TYR A 10 11.57 4.66 1.37
C TYR A 10 10.70 3.65 2.11
N LEU A 11 10.98 2.36 1.90
CA LEU A 11 10.30 1.26 2.58
C LEU A 11 11.27 0.54 3.50
N THR A 12 10.82 0.23 4.70
CA THR A 12 11.49 -0.77 5.53
C THR A 12 11.08 -2.18 5.09
N THR A 13 11.84 -3.20 5.49
CA THR A 13 11.46 -4.60 5.26
C THR A 13 10.08 -4.93 5.81
N TYR A 14 9.71 -4.33 6.95
CA TYR A 14 8.39 -4.52 7.55
C TYR A 14 7.27 -3.84 6.76
N ASP A 15 7.51 -2.64 6.20
CA ASP A 15 6.53 -1.98 5.34
C ASP A 15 6.25 -2.83 4.08
N SER A 16 7.29 -3.40 3.47
CA SER A 16 7.15 -4.33 2.35
C SER A 16 6.39 -5.61 2.74
N PHE A 17 6.68 -6.17 3.91
CA PHE A 17 5.96 -7.34 4.44
C PHE A 17 4.46 -7.04 4.64
N ILE A 18 4.12 -5.89 5.21
CA ILE A 18 2.73 -5.47 5.36
C ILE A 18 2.06 -5.30 4.00
N PHE A 19 2.73 -4.63 3.07
CA PHE A 19 2.19 -4.39 1.73
C PHE A 19 1.87 -5.69 1.01
N TYR A 20 2.86 -6.56 0.80
CA TYR A 20 2.69 -7.76 -0.04
C TYR A 20 1.76 -8.81 0.60
N ASN A 21 1.64 -8.86 1.92
CA ASN A 21 0.67 -9.75 2.56
C ASN A 21 -0.76 -9.22 2.54
N ALA A 22 -0.94 -7.90 2.39
CA ALA A 22 -2.26 -7.27 2.52
C ALA A 22 -2.89 -6.89 1.18
N ILE A 23 -2.07 -6.60 0.15
CA ILE A 23 -2.55 -6.16 -1.17
C ILE A 23 -3.36 -7.25 -1.89
N GLY A 24 -3.02 -8.52 -1.68
CA GLY A 24 -3.67 -9.64 -2.35
C GLY A 24 -3.22 -9.79 -3.80
N GLU A 25 -3.97 -10.57 -4.57
CA GLU A 25 -3.69 -10.84 -5.98
C GLU A 25 -4.59 -9.96 -6.87
N HIS A 26 -4.00 -9.39 -7.92
CA HIS A 26 -4.69 -8.57 -8.90
C HIS A 26 -4.35 -9.07 -10.31
N PRO A 27 -5.33 -9.43 -11.15
CA PRO A 27 -5.08 -9.98 -12.48
C PRO A 27 -4.60 -8.94 -13.51
N ASP A 28 -4.82 -7.67 -13.24
CA ASP A 28 -4.57 -6.59 -14.19
C ASP A 28 -3.20 -5.92 -13.99
N TYR A 29 -2.79 -5.74 -12.73
CA TYR A 29 -1.60 -4.98 -12.36
C TYR A 29 -0.83 -5.60 -11.19
N PHE A 30 0.49 -5.55 -11.28
CA PHE A 30 1.40 -5.76 -10.16
C PHE A 30 1.78 -4.42 -9.53
N TYR A 31 1.45 -4.22 -8.26
CA TYR A 31 1.71 -2.96 -7.57
C TYR A 31 3.07 -2.99 -6.86
N ARG A 32 4.02 -2.15 -7.30
CA ARG A 32 5.32 -1.97 -6.64
C ARG A 32 5.31 -0.73 -5.74
N PRO A 33 5.39 -0.87 -4.40
CA PRO A 33 5.44 0.28 -3.51
C PRO A 33 6.80 0.98 -3.62
N ILE A 34 6.79 2.31 -3.65
CA ILE A 34 7.99 3.17 -3.75
C ILE A 34 8.14 4.14 -2.57
N ALA A 35 7.04 4.46 -1.90
CA ALA A 35 7.02 5.31 -0.71
C ALA A 35 5.82 4.96 0.17
N VAL A 36 5.86 5.34 1.44
CA VAL A 36 4.78 5.06 2.39
C VAL A 36 4.51 6.25 3.31
N ALA A 37 3.23 6.47 3.60
CA ALA A 37 2.78 7.28 4.72
C ALA A 37 2.07 6.39 5.75
N LYS A 38 2.36 6.61 7.03
CA LYS A 38 1.80 5.84 8.15
C LYS A 38 1.03 6.74 9.10
N GLN A 39 -0.08 6.25 9.61
CA GLN A 39 -0.86 6.93 10.64
C GLN A 39 -1.23 5.93 11.74
N VAL A 40 -0.76 6.21 12.96
CA VAL A 40 -1.08 5.39 14.13
C VAL A 40 -2.48 5.77 14.64
N VAL A 41 -3.36 4.76 14.72
CA VAL A 41 -4.76 4.84 15.19
C VAL A 41 -5.02 3.69 16.17
N ASN A 42 -6.22 3.09 16.19
CA ASN A 42 -6.45 1.78 16.85
C ASN A 42 -5.85 0.61 16.04
N GLY A 43 -4.58 0.73 15.69
CA GLY A 43 -3.92 0.00 14.62
C GLY A 43 -3.00 0.94 13.85
N THR A 44 -2.70 0.61 12.61
CA THR A 44 -1.91 1.48 11.71
C THR A 44 -2.56 1.53 10.33
N ASN A 45 -2.86 2.74 9.87
CA ASN A 45 -3.19 2.98 8.47
C ASN A 45 -1.89 3.20 7.68
N TYR A 46 -1.83 2.62 6.50
CA TYR A 46 -0.75 2.77 5.55
C TYR A 46 -1.31 3.36 4.24
N ARG A 47 -0.54 4.26 3.64
CA ARG A 47 -0.75 4.73 2.26
C ARG A 47 0.53 4.52 1.50
N PHE A 48 0.52 3.57 0.59
CA PHE A 48 1.65 3.30 -0.28
C PHE A 48 1.46 4.03 -1.61
N MET A 49 2.45 4.81 -2.00
CA MET A 49 2.59 5.22 -3.39
C MET A 49 3.19 4.04 -4.14
N THR A 50 2.54 3.63 -5.23
CA THR A 50 2.94 2.46 -6.01
C THR A 50 3.03 2.78 -7.49
N ILE A 51 3.88 2.04 -8.19
CA ILE A 51 3.83 1.92 -9.65
C ILE A 51 2.97 0.68 -9.92
N ALA A 52 1.85 0.88 -10.62
CA ALA A 52 1.02 -0.21 -11.13
C ALA A 52 1.62 -0.66 -12.47
N GLU A 53 2.29 -1.81 -12.46
CA GLU A 53 2.86 -2.41 -13.66
C GLU A 53 1.82 -3.34 -14.30
N PRO A 54 1.49 -3.15 -15.59
CA PRO A 54 0.48 -3.96 -16.24
C PRO A 54 0.96 -5.40 -16.41
N GLU A 55 0.10 -6.36 -16.07
CA GLU A 55 0.31 -7.79 -16.34
C GLU A 55 -0.23 -8.21 -17.73
N GLN A 56 -0.97 -7.32 -18.38
CA GLN A 56 -1.58 -7.52 -19.71
C GLN A 56 -1.14 -6.43 -20.69
N SER A 57 -1.01 -6.77 -21.97
CA SER A 57 -0.40 -5.88 -22.98
C SER A 57 -1.24 -4.67 -23.39
N ASP A 58 -2.53 -4.67 -23.10
CA ASP A 58 -3.49 -3.61 -23.41
C ASP A 58 -3.59 -2.52 -22.32
N LEU A 59 -2.90 -2.73 -21.20
CA LEU A 59 -2.91 -1.83 -20.04
C LEU A 59 -1.65 -0.95 -20.02
N THR A 60 -1.78 0.29 -19.55
CA THR A 60 -0.65 1.22 -19.42
C THR A 60 -0.21 1.37 -17.97
N PRO A 61 1.10 1.43 -17.71
CA PRO A 61 1.60 1.67 -16.36
C PRO A 61 1.14 3.04 -15.85
N HIS A 62 0.80 3.10 -14.57
CA HIS A 62 0.35 4.33 -13.91
C HIS A 62 0.74 4.32 -12.43
N PHE A 63 0.59 5.45 -11.75
CA PHE A 63 0.76 5.50 -10.31
C PHE A 63 -0.54 5.16 -9.60
N ALA A 64 -0.45 4.50 -8.45
CA ALA A 64 -1.62 4.24 -7.62
C ALA A 64 -1.30 4.41 -6.14
N ILE A 65 -2.27 4.93 -5.40
CA ILE A 65 -2.25 4.92 -3.93
C ILE A 65 -2.98 3.66 -3.46
N VAL A 66 -2.27 2.84 -2.71
CA VAL A 66 -2.81 1.67 -2.03
C VAL A 66 -2.94 2.00 -0.55
N GLU A 67 -4.18 1.98 -0.06
CA GLU A 67 -4.51 2.15 1.35
C GLU A 67 -4.64 0.77 2.01
N ILE A 68 -3.88 0.53 3.08
CA ILE A 68 -3.91 -0.71 3.86
C ILE A 68 -4.19 -0.37 5.32
N TYR A 69 -5.00 -1.19 5.99
CA TYR A 69 -5.21 -1.12 7.42
C TYR A 69 -4.67 -2.36 8.12
N GLN A 70 -3.78 -2.16 9.10
CA GLN A 70 -3.32 -3.19 10.03
C GLN A 70 -3.97 -2.96 11.39
N PRO A 71 -4.91 -3.83 11.84
CA PRO A 71 -5.47 -3.75 13.18
C PRO A 71 -4.43 -4.12 14.24
N LEU A 72 -4.68 -3.77 15.51
CA LEU A 72 -3.83 -4.19 16.64
C LEU A 72 -3.75 -5.71 16.77
N GLU A 73 -4.87 -6.39 16.51
CA GLU A 73 -5.00 -7.83 16.49
C GLU A 73 -5.60 -8.26 15.14
N GLY A 74 -4.98 -9.24 14.49
CA GLY A 74 -5.41 -9.75 13.18
C GLY A 74 -4.45 -9.38 12.04
N ARG A 75 -4.90 -9.61 10.80
CA ARG A 75 -4.08 -9.45 9.59
C ARG A 75 -4.36 -8.12 8.90
N ALA A 76 -3.32 -7.50 8.36
CA ALA A 76 -3.46 -6.37 7.45
C ALA A 76 -4.27 -6.76 6.22
N HIS A 77 -5.03 -5.79 5.70
CA HIS A 77 -5.80 -5.94 4.47
C HIS A 77 -5.82 -4.61 3.70
N ALA A 78 -5.84 -4.70 2.37
CA ALA A 78 -6.10 -3.55 1.52
C ALA A 78 -7.52 -3.03 1.74
N ALA A 79 -7.63 -1.73 1.98
CA ALA A 79 -8.90 -1.03 2.13
C ALA A 79 -9.34 -0.37 0.82
N LYS A 80 -8.39 0.19 0.06
CA LYS A 80 -8.68 0.91 -1.18
C LYS A 80 -7.46 1.00 -2.09
N ILE A 81 -7.68 0.96 -3.40
CA ILE A 81 -6.68 1.28 -4.42
C ILE A 81 -7.23 2.44 -5.25
N THR A 82 -6.44 3.50 -5.41
CA THR A 82 -6.82 4.72 -6.14
C THR A 82 -5.75 5.05 -7.19
N PRO A 83 -6.05 4.93 -8.49
CA PRO A 83 -5.18 5.42 -9.56
C PRO A 83 -4.94 6.94 -9.45
N VAL A 84 -3.73 7.39 -9.81
CA VAL A 84 -3.29 8.80 -9.78
C VAL A 84 -2.90 9.28 -11.18
#